data_AF-A0A6H2Y303-F1
#
_entry.id   AF-A0A6H2Y303-F1
#
_cell.length_a   1.000
_cell.length_b   1.000
_cell.length_c   1.000
_cell.angle_alpha   90.00
_cell.angle_beta   90.00
_cell.angle_gamma   90.00
#
_symmetry.space_group_name_H-M   'P 1'
#
loop_
_entity.id
_entity.type
_entity.pdbx_description
1 polymer ?
#
loop_
_entity_poly.entity_id
_entity_poly.type
_entity_poly.pdbx_seq_one_letter_code
_entity_poly.pdbx_strand_id
1 'polypeptide(L)'
;KEESRRQLAPVEGTDGRCLNLTTADSRVQYSPDNQSLTVTLPQAWMEYQDPDWVPPARWDDGVSAALLDYNLMANRYMPHQGNTSDSYSLYGTAGINIGAWRLRSDYQYNRYDSGSGNVQSDFWLPQTYLFRPLPSLRSKLTLGQTYLSSAI
;
A
#
# COMPACT_ATOMS: atom_id res chain seq x y z
N LYS A 1 29.11 20.60 -2.78
CA LYS A 1 28.28 21.83 -2.66
C LYS A 1 27.38 22.03 -3.89
N GLU A 2 27.87 21.80 -5.11
CA GLU A 2 27.05 21.87 -6.34
C GLU A 2 26.16 20.63 -6.58
N GLU A 3 26.61 19.43 -6.21
CA GLU A 3 25.79 18.22 -6.30
C GLU A 3 24.54 18.27 -5.42
N SER A 4 24.68 18.79 -4.20
CA SER A 4 23.55 18.97 -3.26
C SER A 4 22.53 20.00 -3.75
N ARG A 5 22.94 20.98 -4.57
CA ARG A 5 22.03 21.96 -5.19
C ARG A 5 21.18 21.37 -6.30
N ARG A 6 21.63 20.30 -6.97
CA ARG A 6 20.86 19.64 -8.05
C ARG A 6 19.68 18.81 -7.53
N GLN A 7 19.74 18.36 -6.29
CA GLN A 7 18.66 17.58 -5.67
C GLN A 7 17.55 18.44 -5.04
N LEU A 8 17.84 19.72 -4.82
CA LEU A 8 16.88 20.65 -4.25
C LEU A 8 16.23 21.45 -5.37
N ALA A 9 14.99 21.10 -5.72
CA ALA A 9 14.17 21.93 -6.60
C ALA A 9 14.02 23.32 -5.94
N PRO A 10 14.43 24.43 -6.59
CA PRO A 10 14.20 25.75 -6.05
C PRO A 10 12.70 26.00 -5.95
N VAL A 11 12.22 26.26 -4.73
CA VAL A 11 10.85 26.76 -4.53
C VAL A 11 10.91 28.25 -4.91
N GLU A 12 10.43 28.56 -6.10
CA GLU A 12 10.31 29.94 -6.56
C GLU A 12 9.23 30.66 -5.75
N GLY A 13 9.55 31.83 -5.21
CA GLY A 13 8.54 32.75 -4.70
C GLY A 13 7.71 33.32 -5.85
N THR A 14 6.59 33.97 -5.53
CA THR A 14 5.86 34.79 -6.51
C THR A 14 6.85 35.73 -7.21
N ASP A 15 6.91 35.66 -8.55
CA ASP A 15 7.80 36.44 -9.45
C ASP A 15 9.23 35.91 -9.68
N GLY A 16 9.52 34.63 -9.43
CA GLY A 16 10.83 34.04 -9.75
C GLY A 16 11.97 34.54 -8.85
N ARG A 17 11.62 35.19 -7.73
CA ARG A 17 12.55 35.62 -6.69
C ARG A 17 12.67 34.54 -5.62
N CYS A 18 13.82 34.49 -4.96
CA CYS A 18 13.99 33.63 -3.78
C CYS A 18 12.96 34.01 -2.70
N LEU A 19 12.29 33.01 -2.14
CA LEU A 19 11.34 33.21 -1.06
C LEU A 19 12.06 33.78 0.18
N ASN A 20 11.69 34.99 0.59
CA ASN A 20 12.23 35.58 1.81
C ASN A 20 11.46 35.05 3.03
N LEU A 21 12.06 34.09 3.73
CA LEU A 21 11.53 33.47 4.95
C LEU A 21 11.94 34.22 6.23
N THR A 22 12.55 35.40 6.13
CA THR A 22 12.87 36.24 7.29
C THR A 22 11.90 37.40 7.33
N THR A 23 10.92 37.31 8.23
CA THR A 23 9.87 38.32 8.43
C THR A 23 9.77 38.71 9.91
N ALA A 24 8.81 39.54 10.29
CA ALA A 24 8.59 39.88 11.70
C ALA A 24 8.30 38.64 12.56
N ASP A 25 7.62 37.64 11.98
CA ASP A 25 7.14 36.45 12.69
C ASP A 25 7.97 35.18 12.37
N SER A 26 9.01 35.28 11.53
CA SER A 26 9.83 34.13 11.10
C SER A 26 11.32 34.45 11.03
N ARG A 27 12.17 33.46 11.32
CA ARG A 27 13.62 33.63 11.41
C ARG A 27 14.35 32.45 10.78
N VAL A 28 15.41 32.73 10.03
CA VAL A 28 16.33 31.72 9.48
C VAL A 28 17.74 31.98 10.03
N GLN A 29 18.35 30.97 10.65
CA GLN A 29 19.69 31.05 11.21
C GLN A 29 20.55 29.88 10.71
N TYR A 30 21.65 30.20 10.03
CA TYR A 30 22.63 29.22 9.59
C TYR A 30 23.80 29.17 10.57
N SER A 31 24.14 27.99 11.07
CA SER A 31 25.35 27.73 11.86
C SER A 31 26.33 26.93 11.00
N PRO A 32 27.42 27.56 10.51
CA PRO A 32 28.43 26.87 9.71
C PRO A 32 29.14 25.77 10.49
N ASP A 33 29.39 26.00 11.79
CA ASP A 33 30.13 25.09 12.67
C ASP A 33 29.42 23.74 12.84
N ASN A 34 28.08 23.77 12.90
CA ASN A 34 27.25 22.57 13.03
C ASN A 34 26.62 22.13 11.70
N GLN A 35 26.91 22.82 10.59
CA GLN A 35 26.27 22.64 9.28
C GLN A 35 24.73 22.62 9.36
N SER A 36 24.15 23.36 10.30
CA SER A 36 22.71 23.33 10.59
C SER A 36 22.02 24.61 10.13
N LEU A 37 20.85 24.47 9.50
CA LEU A 37 19.96 25.57 9.17
C LEU A 37 18.71 25.49 10.05
N THR A 38 18.57 26.41 11.00
CA THR A 38 17.40 26.51 11.87
C THR A 38 16.41 27.50 11.28
N VAL A 39 15.18 27.05 11.08
CA VAL A 39 14.07 27.86 10.54
C VAL A 39 12.96 27.90 11.58
N THR A 40 12.63 29.09 12.07
CA THR A 40 11.54 29.34 13.03
C THR A 40 10.38 29.98 12.30
N LEU A 41 9.21 29.33 12.31
CA LEU A 41 7.99 29.77 11.65
C LEU A 41 6.80 29.69 12.63
N PRO A 42 5.78 30.54 12.51
CA PRO A 42 4.55 30.42 13.29
C PRO A 42 3.79 29.14 12.92
N GLN A 43 3.28 28.42 13.91
CA GLN A 43 2.48 27.20 13.69
C GLN A 43 1.22 27.46 12.84
N ALA A 44 0.67 28.68 12.88
CA ALA A 44 -0.48 29.09 12.07
C ALA A 44 -0.21 29.09 10.56
N TRP A 45 1.05 29.15 10.13
CA TRP A 45 1.43 29.11 8.71
C TRP A 45 1.65 27.68 8.21
N MET A 46 1.65 26.70 9.11
CA MET A 46 1.77 25.31 8.73
C MET A 46 0.41 24.77 8.29
N GLU A 47 0.34 24.29 7.06
CA GLU A 47 -0.86 23.62 6.53
C GLU A 47 -1.16 22.29 7.25
N TYR A 48 -0.17 21.75 7.99
CA TYR A 48 -0.28 20.50 8.75
C TYR A 48 -0.11 20.77 10.23
N GLN A 49 -1.14 20.46 11.02
CA GLN A 49 -1.10 20.54 12.49
C GLN A 49 -1.36 19.19 13.17
N ASP A 50 -1.63 18.12 12.40
CA ASP A 50 -1.88 16.79 12.94
C ASP A 50 -0.61 15.92 12.81
N PRO A 51 -0.03 15.43 13.93
CA PRO A 51 1.17 14.60 13.91
C PRO A 51 0.99 13.24 13.21
N ASP A 52 -0.25 12.75 13.09
CA ASP A 52 -0.55 11.44 12.50
C ASP A 52 -1.03 11.55 11.03
N TRP A 53 -1.10 12.76 10.48
CA TRP A 53 -1.58 12.98 9.11
C TRP A 53 -0.45 13.24 8.11
N VAL A 54 -0.39 12.41 7.06
CA VAL A 54 0.62 12.53 5.99
C VAL A 54 0.02 13.13 4.71
N PRO A 55 0.64 14.17 4.14
CA PRO A 55 0.15 14.79 2.91
C PRO A 55 -0.02 13.81 1.76
N PRO A 56 -1.10 13.92 0.96
CA PRO A 56 -1.20 13.24 -0.32
C PRO A 56 0.02 13.42 -1.23
N ALA A 57 0.65 14.62 -1.19
CA ALA A 57 1.84 14.93 -1.97
C ALA A 57 3.10 14.15 -1.54
N ARG A 58 3.09 13.53 -0.35
CA ARG A 58 4.18 12.68 0.14
C ARG A 58 3.91 11.19 -0.06
N TRP A 59 2.76 10.82 -0.62
CA TRP A 59 2.43 9.42 -0.84
C TRP A 59 3.24 8.90 -2.03
N ASP A 60 3.94 7.79 -1.81
CA ASP A 60 4.63 7.06 -2.86
C ASP A 60 3.68 5.99 -3.43
N ASP A 61 3.62 5.90 -4.76
CA ASP A 61 2.86 4.87 -5.45
C ASP A 61 3.48 3.47 -5.26
N GLY A 62 4.75 3.41 -4.85
CA GLY A 62 5.53 2.21 -4.64
C GLY A 62 6.22 1.74 -5.91
N VAL A 63 6.79 0.54 -5.85
CA VAL A 63 7.51 -0.06 -6.96
C VAL A 63 6.66 -1.06 -7.73
N SER A 64 6.91 -1.16 -9.04
CA SER A 64 6.30 -2.20 -9.87
C SER A 64 6.80 -3.58 -9.44
N ALA A 65 5.89 -4.45 -9.03
CA ALA A 65 6.22 -5.76 -8.49
C ALA A 65 5.07 -6.75 -8.66
N ALA A 66 5.41 -8.03 -8.73
CA ALA A 66 4.45 -9.13 -8.59
C ALA A 66 4.47 -9.64 -7.14
N LEU A 67 3.33 -10.11 -6.66
CA LEU A 67 3.16 -10.71 -5.34
C LEU A 67 2.40 -12.04 -5.46
N LEU A 68 2.82 -13.00 -4.65
CA LEU A 68 2.16 -14.27 -4.50
C LEU A 68 2.21 -14.66 -3.02
N ASP A 69 1.04 -14.70 -2.40
CA ASP A 69 0.81 -15.28 -1.08
C ASP A 69 0.19 -16.67 -1.27
N TYR A 70 0.58 -17.63 -0.43
CA TYR A 70 0.08 -19.00 -0.48
C TYR A 70 -0.01 -19.60 0.92
N ASN A 71 -1.10 -20.33 1.16
CA ASN A 71 -1.33 -21.12 2.35
C ASN A 71 -1.77 -22.52 1.94
N LEU A 72 -1.05 -23.52 2.43
CA LEU A 72 -1.33 -24.93 2.16
C LEU A 72 -1.68 -25.64 3.47
N MET A 73 -2.86 -26.25 3.50
CA MET A 73 -3.31 -27.12 4.58
C MET A 73 -3.50 -28.54 4.04
N ALA A 74 -3.00 -29.53 4.77
CA ALA A 74 -3.20 -30.93 4.50
C ALA A 74 -3.70 -31.62 5.76
N ASN A 75 -4.81 -32.34 5.66
CA ASN A 75 -5.45 -33.05 6.76
C ASN A 75 -5.68 -34.50 6.36
N ARG A 76 -5.44 -35.42 7.29
CA ARG A 76 -5.68 -36.84 7.12
C ARG A 76 -6.57 -37.34 8.24
N TYR A 77 -7.69 -37.96 7.87
CA TYR A 77 -8.67 -38.51 8.79
C TYR A 77 -8.58 -40.03 8.80
N MET A 78 -8.24 -40.62 9.95
CA MET A 78 -8.07 -42.06 10.14
C MET A 78 -9.01 -42.58 11.24
N PRO A 79 -10.26 -42.95 10.91
CA PRO A 79 -11.21 -43.45 11.89
C PRO A 79 -10.88 -44.89 12.33
N HIS A 80 -11.33 -45.27 13.54
CA HIS A 80 -11.17 -46.64 14.05
C HIS A 80 -11.99 -47.69 13.26
N GLN A 81 -13.10 -47.26 12.63
CA GLN A 81 -13.89 -48.05 11.69
C GLN A 81 -14.26 -47.15 10.49
N GLY A 82 -14.21 -47.71 9.28
CA GLY A 82 -14.47 -46.99 8.02
C GLY A 82 -13.19 -46.65 7.25
N ASN A 83 -13.33 -45.86 6.17
CA ASN A 83 -12.23 -45.56 5.26
C ASN A 83 -11.48 -44.28 5.70
N THR A 84 -10.16 -44.28 5.47
CA THR A 84 -9.34 -43.07 5.64
C THR A 84 -9.70 -42.04 4.58
N SER A 85 -9.63 -40.75 4.90
CA SER A 85 -9.72 -39.69 3.88
C SER A 85 -8.59 -38.67 4.04
N ASP A 86 -8.17 -38.11 2.91
CA ASP A 86 -7.18 -37.04 2.86
C ASP A 86 -7.84 -35.78 2.27
N SER A 87 -7.52 -34.62 2.82
CA SER A 87 -8.02 -33.31 2.37
C SER A 87 -6.86 -32.34 2.24
N TYR A 88 -6.79 -31.66 1.10
CA TYR A 88 -5.81 -30.65 0.79
C TYR A 88 -6.53 -29.35 0.42
N SER A 89 -6.15 -28.26 1.06
CA SER A 89 -6.66 -26.92 0.77
C SER A 89 -5.49 -26.00 0.52
N LEU A 90 -5.45 -25.39 -0.66
CA LEU A 90 -4.50 -24.37 -1.05
C LEU A 90 -5.28 -23.09 -1.33
N TYR A 91 -4.93 -22.01 -0.66
CA TYR A 91 -5.53 -20.71 -0.92
C TYR A 91 -4.52 -19.61 -0.72
N GLY A 92 -4.75 -18.46 -1.33
CA GLY A 92 -3.86 -17.31 -1.20
C GLY A 92 -4.25 -16.19 -2.14
N THR A 93 -3.39 -15.19 -2.23
CA THR A 93 -3.61 -14.00 -3.06
C THR A 93 -2.45 -13.81 -4.02
N ALA A 94 -2.74 -13.71 -5.31
CA ALA A 94 -1.80 -13.26 -6.32
C ALA A 94 -2.07 -11.79 -6.68
N GLY A 95 -1.04 -11.07 -7.12
CA GLY A 95 -1.24 -9.70 -7.55
C GLY A 95 -0.06 -9.08 -8.27
N ILE A 96 -0.33 -7.91 -8.83
CA ILE A 96 0.66 -7.09 -9.54
C ILE A 96 0.43 -5.63 -9.17
N ASN A 97 1.52 -4.90 -8.93
CA ASN A 97 1.54 -3.46 -8.72
C ASN A 97 2.26 -2.82 -9.91
N ILE A 98 1.67 -1.77 -10.49
CA ILE A 98 2.30 -0.95 -11.54
C ILE A 98 1.91 0.50 -11.30
N GLY A 99 2.84 1.30 -10.78
CA GLY A 99 2.56 2.65 -10.27
C GLY A 99 1.40 2.61 -9.25
N ALA A 100 0.45 3.55 -9.38
CA ALA A 100 -0.71 3.62 -8.49
C ALA A 100 -1.68 2.42 -8.59
N TRP A 101 -1.59 1.62 -9.65
CA TRP A 101 -2.53 0.52 -9.92
C TRP A 101 -2.13 -0.77 -9.21
N ARG A 102 -3.11 -1.38 -8.55
CA ARG A 102 -2.93 -2.62 -7.78
C ARG A 102 -3.99 -3.64 -8.20
N LEU A 103 -3.55 -4.69 -8.89
CA LEU A 103 -4.38 -5.84 -9.25
C LEU A 103 -4.22 -6.93 -8.20
N ARG A 104 -5.33 -7.48 -7.71
CA ARG A 104 -5.37 -8.59 -6.75
C ARG A 104 -6.35 -9.65 -7.20
N SER A 105 -5.98 -10.91 -7.02
CA SER A 105 -6.82 -12.07 -7.30
C SER A 105 -6.60 -13.11 -6.21
N ASP A 106 -7.67 -13.44 -5.50
CA ASP A 106 -7.67 -14.51 -4.53
C ASP A 106 -7.94 -15.82 -5.25
N TYR A 107 -7.22 -16.87 -4.88
CA TYR A 107 -7.39 -18.20 -5.44
C TYR A 107 -7.64 -19.21 -4.34
N GLN A 108 -8.50 -20.18 -4.62
CA GLN A 108 -8.74 -21.29 -3.74
C GLN A 108 -8.82 -22.58 -4.54
N TYR A 109 -8.09 -23.57 -4.06
CA TYR A 109 -8.04 -24.93 -4.56
C TYR A 109 -8.29 -25.88 -3.40
N ASN A 110 -9.30 -26.73 -3.52
CA ASN A 110 -9.55 -27.79 -2.56
C ASN A 110 -9.51 -29.14 -3.26
N ARG A 111 -8.98 -30.14 -2.58
CA ARG A 111 -8.97 -31.53 -3.00
C ARG A 111 -9.36 -32.41 -1.83
N TYR A 112 -10.26 -33.34 -2.07
CA TYR A 112 -10.72 -34.33 -1.13
C TYR A 112 -10.61 -35.72 -1.74
N ASP A 113 -9.75 -36.55 -1.16
CA ASP A 113 -9.56 -37.92 -1.55
C ASP A 113 -10.31 -38.82 -0.55
N SER A 114 -11.44 -39.38 -0.98
CA SER A 114 -12.19 -40.34 -0.17
C SER A 114 -11.50 -41.71 -0.22
N GLY A 115 -11.40 -42.40 0.91
CA GLY A 115 -10.80 -43.74 0.92
C GLY A 115 -11.60 -44.82 0.21
N SER A 116 -12.77 -44.51 -0.37
CA SER A 116 -13.49 -45.40 -1.29
C SER A 116 -13.04 -45.25 -2.74
N GLY A 117 -12.03 -44.40 -3.01
CA GLY A 117 -11.44 -44.20 -4.33
C GLY A 117 -12.02 -43.00 -5.11
N ASN A 118 -13.01 -42.30 -4.57
CA ASN A 118 -13.52 -41.08 -5.19
C ASN A 118 -12.64 -39.89 -4.83
N VAL A 119 -12.26 -39.11 -5.84
CA VAL A 119 -11.49 -37.88 -5.71
C VAL A 119 -12.38 -36.73 -6.15
N GLN A 120 -12.48 -35.69 -5.32
CA GLN A 120 -13.10 -34.44 -5.70
C GLN A 120 -12.07 -33.31 -5.61
N SER A 121 -12.03 -32.44 -6.61
CA SER A 121 -11.19 -31.25 -6.57
C SER A 121 -11.91 -30.07 -7.19
N ASP A 122 -11.80 -28.92 -6.55
CA ASP A 122 -12.46 -27.69 -6.96
C ASP A 122 -11.44 -26.55 -6.96
N PHE A 123 -11.45 -25.74 -8.01
CA PHE A 123 -10.65 -24.52 -8.14
C PHE A 123 -11.55 -23.35 -8.47
N TRP A 124 -11.38 -22.23 -7.78
CA TRP A 124 -12.06 -21.00 -8.14
C TRP A 124 -11.28 -19.77 -7.67
N LEU A 125 -11.70 -18.61 -8.19
CA LEU A 125 -11.15 -17.31 -7.87
C LEU A 125 -12.24 -16.47 -7.18
N PRO A 126 -12.33 -16.48 -5.84
CA PRO A 126 -13.40 -15.80 -5.12
C PRO A 126 -13.50 -14.30 -5.44
N GLN A 127 -12.35 -13.64 -5.58
CA GLN A 127 -12.26 -12.21 -5.82
C GLN A 127 -11.17 -11.93 -6.84
N THR A 128 -11.45 -11.01 -7.76
CA THR A 128 -10.45 -10.48 -8.69
C THR A 128 -10.81 -9.04 -8.98
N TYR A 129 -9.97 -8.12 -8.50
CA TYR A 129 -10.24 -6.70 -8.54
C TYR A 129 -8.97 -5.88 -8.77
N LEU A 130 -9.18 -4.75 -9.43
CA LEU A 130 -8.19 -3.73 -9.69
C LEU A 130 -8.57 -2.49 -8.87
N PHE A 131 -7.62 -1.91 -8.15
CA PHE A 131 -7.87 -0.67 -7.42
C PHE A 131 -6.77 0.37 -7.60
N ARG A 132 -7.16 1.63 -7.47
CA ARG A 132 -6.28 2.80 -7.52
C ARG A 132 -6.73 3.88 -6.53
N PRO A 133 -5.82 4.36 -5.66
CA PRO A 133 -6.07 5.56 -4.85
C PRO A 133 -6.19 6.82 -5.71
N LEU A 134 -7.13 7.71 -5.36
CA LEU A 134 -7.36 9.02 -5.98
C LEU A 134 -7.22 10.12 -4.91
N PRO A 135 -6.00 10.61 -4.65
CA PRO A 135 -5.76 11.49 -3.51
C PRO A 135 -6.45 12.86 -3.63
N SER A 136 -6.63 13.38 -4.85
CA SER A 136 -7.37 14.62 -5.13
C SER A 136 -8.85 14.54 -4.71
N LEU A 137 -9.43 13.34 -4.75
CA LEU A 137 -10.82 13.07 -4.37
C LEU A 137 -10.93 12.39 -3.00
N ARG A 138 -9.80 12.17 -2.31
CA ARG A 138 -9.72 11.40 -1.05
C ARG A 138 -10.49 10.07 -1.13
N SER A 139 -10.40 9.40 -2.29
CA SER A 139 -11.23 8.23 -2.62
C SER A 139 -10.40 7.07 -3.19
N LYS A 140 -10.97 5.86 -3.22
CA LYS A 140 -10.38 4.66 -3.84
C LYS A 140 -11.29 4.14 -4.95
N LEU A 141 -10.80 4.17 -6.20
CA LEU A 141 -11.49 3.53 -7.31
C LEU A 141 -11.22 2.03 -7.27
N THR A 142 -12.27 1.21 -7.27
CA THR A 142 -12.18 -0.26 -7.31
C THR A 142 -13.04 -0.79 -8.45
N LEU A 143 -12.49 -1.68 -9.27
CA LEU A 143 -13.11 -2.28 -10.44
C LEU A 143 -12.97 -3.79 -10.38
N GLY A 144 -14.01 -4.54 -10.78
CA GLY A 144 -13.99 -6.00 -10.83
C GLY A 144 -14.87 -6.66 -9.76
N GLN A 145 -14.58 -7.92 -9.47
CA GLN A 145 -15.34 -8.74 -8.52
C GLN A 145 -14.79 -8.54 -7.11
N THR A 146 -15.55 -7.82 -6.29
CA THR A 146 -15.25 -7.56 -4.88
C THR A 146 -16.53 -7.52 -4.06
N TYR A 147 -16.40 -7.71 -2.76
CA TYR A 147 -17.47 -7.42 -1.82
C TYR A 147 -17.60 -5.90 -1.60
N LEU A 148 -18.84 -5.44 -1.42
CA LEU A 148 -19.13 -4.09 -0.98
C LEU A 148 -19.13 -4.08 0.55
N SER A 149 -18.37 -3.18 1.15
CA SER A 149 -18.46 -2.88 2.58
C SER A 149 -19.23 -1.58 2.73
N SER A 150 -20.45 -1.66 3.26
CA SER A 150 -21.20 -0.50 3.72
C SER A 150 -21.08 -0.43 5.24
N ALA A 151 -20.19 0.42 5.73
CA ALA A 151 -20.24 0.87 7.12
C ALA A 151 -21.21 2.05 7.18
N ILE A 152 -22.20 1.98 8.08
CA ILE A 152 -23.04 3.12 8.48
C ILE A 152 -22.32 3.82 9.63
#